data_AF-A0A935L4Z6-F1
#
_entry.id   AF-A0A935L4Z6-F1
#
_cell.length_a   1.000
_cell.length_b   1.000
_cell.length_c   1.000
_cell.angle_alpha   90.00
_cell.angle_beta   90.00
_cell.angle_gamma   90.00
#
_symmetry.space_group_name_H-M   'P 1'
#
loop_
_entity.id
_entity.type
_entity.pdbx_description
1 polymer ?
#
loop_
_entity_poly.entity_id
_entity_poly.type
_entity_poly.pdbx_seq_one_letter_code
_entity_poly.pdbx_strand_id
1 'polypeptide(L)' 'MDQLQYRISQRAAFLDAKLWDDGIIEPAQTRDVLGLCLALAALQPPVTGPAPVYRM' A
#
# COMPACT_ATOMS: atom_id res chain seq x y z
N MET A 1 12.59 24.31 -5.47
CA MET A 1 12.88 23.15 -4.61
C MET A 1 14.16 22.50 -5.12
N ASP A 2 15.12 22.22 -4.24
CA ASP A 2 16.43 21.68 -4.64
C ASP A 2 16.36 20.18 -5.01
N GLN A 3 17.22 19.71 -5.92
CA GLN A 3 17.19 18.34 -6.45
C GLN A 3 17.48 17.29 -5.38
N LEU A 4 18.31 17.61 -4.39
CA LEU A 4 18.62 16.69 -3.29
C LEU A 4 17.38 16.41 -2.44
N GLN A 5 16.61 17.45 -2.14
CA GLN A 5 15.36 17.34 -1.38
C GLN A 5 14.34 16.47 -2.11
N TYR A 6 14.19 16.67 -3.42
CA TYR A 6 13.31 15.84 -4.24
C TYR A 6 13.72 14.36 -4.25
N ARG A 7 15.03 14.06 -4.32
CA ARG A 7 15.51 12.68 -4.30
C ARG A 7 15.29 11.99 -2.96
N ILE A 8 15.43 12.72 -1.86
CA ILE A 8 15.18 12.20 -0.52
C ILE A 8 13.70 11.87 -0.35
N SER A 9 12.80 12.73 -0.84
CA SER A 9 11.36 12.49 -0.72
C SER A 9 10.86 11.27 -1.48
N GLN A 10 11.62 10.77 -2.46
CA GLN A 10 11.28 9.57 -3.25
C GLN A 10 11.79 8.26 -2.64
N ARG A 11 12.51 8.30 -1.51
CA ARG A 11 13.02 7.08 -0.87
C ARG A 11 11.90 6.36 -0.13
N ALA A 12 11.90 5.03 -0.20
CA ALA A 12 10.96 4.18 0.54
C ALA A 12 10.93 4.52 2.04
N ALA A 13 12.10 4.68 2.68
CA ALA A 13 12.18 5.03 4.10
C ALA A 13 11.56 6.40 4.45
N PHE A 14 11.52 7.35 3.50
CA PHE A 14 10.87 8.63 3.71
C PHE A 14 9.35 8.52 3.65
N LEU A 15 8.83 7.65 2.77
CA LEU A 15 7.40 7.36 2.62
C LEU A 15 6.88 6.57 3.83
N ASP A 16 7.64 5.57 4.27
CA ASP A 16 7.34 4.72 5.42
C ASP A 16 7.30 5.52 6.73
N ALA A 17 8.26 6.43 6.96
CA ALA A 17 8.26 7.32 8.13
C ALA A 17 7.06 8.28 8.18
N LYS A 18 6.35 8.46 7.05
CA LYS A 18 5.11 9.25 6.97
C LYS A 18 3.85 8.41 7.08
N LEU A 19 3.98 7.09 7.22
CA LEU A 19 2.90 6.11 7.23
C LEU A 19 2.03 6.21 5.97
N TRP A 20 2.67 6.51 4.83
CA TRP A 20 2.00 6.49 3.53
C TRP A 20 1.94 5.07 2.94
N ASP A 21 2.71 4.16 3.51
CA ASP A 21 2.69 2.71 3.29
C ASP A 21 2.66 2.02 4.67
N ASP A 22 2.32 0.74 4.70
CA ASP A 22 2.20 -0.08 5.92
C ASP A 22 3.52 -0.79 6.28
N GLY A 23 4.55 -0.69 5.43
CA GLY A 23 5.89 -1.18 5.71
C GLY A 23 6.71 -1.51 4.46
N ILE A 24 8.03 -1.31 4.53
CA ILE A 24 8.97 -1.78 3.50
C ILE A 24 9.25 -3.27 3.71
N ILE A 25 9.10 -4.08 2.66
CA ILE A 25 9.39 -5.51 2.66
C ILE A 25 10.45 -5.88 1.62
N GLU A 26 11.15 -6.98 1.84
CA GLU A 26 12.05 -7.52 0.81
C GLU A 26 11.23 -8.00 -0.40
N PRO A 27 11.68 -7.79 -1.65
CA PRO A 27 10.93 -8.20 -2.83
C PRO A 27 10.55 -9.69 -2.84
N ALA A 28 11.42 -10.55 -2.29
CA ALA A 28 11.17 -11.98 -2.18
C ALA A 28 10.03 -12.34 -1.21
N GLN A 29 9.69 -11.47 -0.26
CA GLN A 29 8.62 -11.68 0.73
C GLN A 29 7.23 -11.31 0.20
N THR A 30 7.13 -10.69 -0.98
CA THR A 30 5.87 -10.19 -1.55
C THR A 30 4.75 -11.23 -1.53
N ARG A 31 5.06 -12.48 -1.90
CA ARG A 31 4.07 -13.57 -1.94
C ARG A 31 3.51 -13.90 -0.57
N ASP A 32 4.37 -13.99 0.43
CA ASP A 32 4.00 -14.42 1.78
C ASP A 32 3.20 -13.33 2.50
N VAL A 33 3.62 -12.07 2.35
CA VAL A 33 2.92 -10.91 2.92
C VAL A 33 1.53 -10.76 2.30
N LEU A 34 1.41 -10.82 0.97
CA LEU A 34 0.11 -10.77 0.30
C LEU A 34 -0.78 -11.96 0.68
N GLY A 35 -0.20 -13.17 0.80
CA GLY A 35 -0.93 -14.36 1.25
C GLY A 35 -1.55 -14.17 2.63
N LEU A 36 -0.79 -13.62 3.58
CA LEU A 36 -1.28 -13.30 4.92
C LEU A 36 -2.38 -12.22 4.88
N CYS A 37 -2.16 -11.12 4.17
CA CYS A 37 -3.14 -10.02 4.07
C CYS A 37 -4.48 -10.50 3.48
N LEU A 38 -4.44 -11.33 2.43
CA LEU A 38 -5.65 -11.90 1.84
C LEU A 38 -6.35 -12.88 2.77
N ALA A 39 -5.60 -13.71 3.50
CA ALA A 39 -6.18 -14.61 4.50
C ALA A 39 -6.89 -13.84 5.62
N LEU A 40 -6.32 -12.74 6.08
CA LEU A 40 -6.94 -11.85 7.08
C LEU A 40 -8.18 -11.14 6.51
N ALA A 41 -8.11 -10.63 5.28
CA ALA A 41 -9.24 -9.96 4.62
C ALA A 41 -10.43 -10.91 4.43
N ALA A 42 -10.18 -12.19 4.16
CA ALA A 42 -11.21 -13.21 3.99
C ALA A 42 -11.99 -13.54 5.28
N LEU A 43 -11.54 -13.06 6.44
CA LEU A 43 -12.27 -13.20 7.70
C LEU A 43 -13.47 -12.25 7.81
N GLN A 44 -13.56 -11.25 6.93
CA GLN A 44 -14.66 -10.28 6.92
C GLN A 44 -15.77 -10.69 5.94
N PRO A 45 -17.03 -10.37 6.24
CA PRO A 45 -18.12 -10.60 5.29
C PRO A 45 -17.93 -9.76 4.01
N PRO A 46 -18.50 -10.18 2.87
CA PRO A 46 -18.45 -9.41 1.63
C PRO A 46 -19.05 -8.01 1.80
N VAL A 47 -18.41 -7.00 1.23
CA VAL A 47 -18.95 -5.64 1.20
C VAL A 47 -20.09 -5.58 0.18
N THR A 48 -21.28 -5.19 0.62
CA THR A 48 -22.47 -5.04 -0.21
C THR A 48 -22.89 -3.57 -0.28
N GLY A 49 -23.40 -3.10 -1.42
CA GLY A 49 -23.90 -1.74 -1.57
C GLY A 49 -23.87 -1.25 -3.02
N PRO A 50 -24.32 0.00 -3.27
CA PRO A 50 -24.24 0.61 -4.59
C PRO A 50 -22.79 0.82 -5.03
N ALA A 51 -22.51 0.57 -6.31
CA ALA A 51 -21.21 0.86 -6.91
C ALA A 51 -21.07 2.36 -7.26
N PRO A 52 -19.83 2.89 -7.38
CA PRO A 52 -19.60 4.25 -7.86
C PRO A 52 -20.17 4.49 -9.26
N VAL A 53 -20.57 5.73 -9.55
CA VAL A 53 -21.02 6.14 -10.89
C VAL A 53 -19.80 6.31 -11.80
N TYR A 54 -19.77 5.57 -12.91
CA TYR A 54 -18.78 5.73 -13.96
C TYR A 54 -19.25 6.77 -14.97
N ARG A 55 -18.43 7.81 -15.20
CA ARG A 55 -18.70 8.81 -16.25
C ARG A 55 -18.29 8.22 -17.60
N MET A 56 -19.28 7.98 -18.47
CA MET A 56 -19.10 7.60 -19.88
C MET A 56 -19.04 8.83 -20.78
#